data_AF-A0A3S7GWI1-F1
#
_entry.id   AF-A0A3S7GWI1-F1
#
_cell.length_a   1.000
_cell.length_b   1.000
_cell.length_c   1.000
_cell.angle_alpha   90.00
_cell.angle_beta   90.00
_cell.angle_gamma   90.00
#
_symmetry.space_group_name_H-M   'P 1'
#
loop_
_entity.id
_entity.type
_entity.pdbx_description
1 polymer ?
#
loop_
_entity_poly.entity_id
_entity_poly.type
_entity_poly.pdbx_seq_one_letter_code
_entity_poly.pdbx_strand_id
1 'polypeptide(L)'
;MFYPAFNPKPKQIQIAVVNNDKGIDIQGNKVNIGKTIEDKLMDSDSDIVKWIKVDKESDIKKGLNDHEYYGAAIFNKNFSKNAMSKTQLII
;
A
#
# COMPACT_ATOMS: atom_id res chain seq x y z
N MET A 1 -20.24 -29.39 -25.96
CA MET A 1 -19.01 -29.21 -25.16
C MET A 1 -19.41 -28.48 -23.89
N PHE A 2 -19.26 -29.12 -22.73
CA PHE A 2 -19.47 -28.48 -21.43
C PHE A 2 -18.15 -27.81 -21.01
N TYR A 3 -18.16 -26.49 -20.90
CA TYR A 3 -17.06 -25.75 -20.27
C TYR A 3 -17.44 -25.55 -18.81
N PRO A 4 -16.93 -26.36 -17.85
CA PRO A 4 -17.12 -26.03 -16.45
C PRO A 4 -16.64 -24.59 -16.25
N ALA A 5 -17.42 -23.77 -15.55
CA ALA A 5 -17.04 -22.40 -15.27
C ALA A 5 -15.70 -22.40 -14.53
N PHE A 6 -14.63 -22.10 -15.26
CA PHE A 6 -13.29 -21.98 -14.73
C PHE A 6 -13.24 -20.68 -13.94
N ASN A 7 -13.27 -20.79 -12.61
CA ASN A 7 -13.19 -19.66 -11.68
C ASN A 7 -11.86 -19.71 -10.92
N PRO A 8 -10.73 -19.40 -11.58
CA PRO A 8 -9.43 -19.41 -10.91
C PRO A 8 -9.43 -18.31 -9.86
N LYS A 9 -9.19 -18.68 -8.60
CA LYS A 9 -8.87 -17.69 -7.58
C LYS A 9 -7.51 -17.07 -7.95
N PRO A 10 -7.40 -15.74 -8.10
CA PRO A 10 -6.12 -15.10 -8.30
C PRO A 10 -5.20 -15.45 -7.13
N LYS A 11 -3.99 -15.89 -7.44
CA LYS A 11 -2.96 -16.16 -6.43
C LYS A 11 -1.82 -15.17 -6.65
N GLN A 12 -1.33 -14.58 -5.57
CA GLN A 12 -0.15 -13.72 -5.55
C GLN A 12 -0.18 -12.52 -6.51
N ILE A 13 -1.32 -11.82 -6.59
CA ILE A 13 -1.39 -10.52 -7.28
C ILE A 13 -0.37 -9.58 -6.64
N GLN A 14 0.62 -9.16 -7.42
CA GLN A 14 1.64 -8.23 -6.95
C GLN A 14 1.06 -6.81 -6.89
N ILE A 15 1.12 -6.20 -5.71
CA ILE A 15 0.68 -4.81 -5.48
C ILE A 15 1.86 -4.03 -4.91
N ALA A 16 2.24 -2.97 -5.60
CA ALA A 16 3.33 -2.10 -5.18
C ALA A 16 2.88 -1.15 -4.06
N VAL A 17 3.78 -0.88 -3.11
CA VAL A 17 3.58 0.08 -2.03
C VAL A 17 4.69 1.12 -2.08
N VAL A 18 4.32 2.38 -2.25
CA VAL A 18 5.23 3.53 -2.13
C VAL A 18 4.81 4.36 -0.95
N ASN A 19 5.73 4.53 -0.01
CA ASN A 19 5.50 5.33 1.17
C ASN A 19 6.29 6.64 1.12
N ASN A 20 5.62 7.73 0.76
CA ASN A 20 6.19 9.07 0.81
C ASN A 20 5.93 9.79 2.14
N ASP A 21 5.22 9.15 3.09
CA ASP A 21 4.78 9.76 4.33
C ASP A 21 5.97 10.21 5.19
N LYS A 22 6.00 11.50 5.51
CA LYS A 22 7.05 12.09 6.33
C LYS A 22 6.81 11.89 7.83
N GLY A 23 5.64 11.38 8.20
CA GLY A 23 5.17 11.32 9.58
C GLY A 23 4.70 12.67 10.09
N ILE A 24 4.34 12.70 11.36
CA ILE A 24 3.91 13.87 12.12
C ILE A 24 4.59 13.86 13.49
N ASP A 25 4.91 15.04 14.01
CA ASP A 25 5.33 15.21 15.40
C ASP A 25 4.11 15.48 16.27
N ILE A 26 3.93 14.67 17.32
CA ILE A 26 2.87 14.83 18.32
C ILE A 26 3.53 14.87 19.69
N GLN A 27 3.51 16.06 20.31
CA GLN A 27 4.04 16.27 21.66
C GLN A 27 5.51 15.81 21.80
N GLY A 28 6.34 16.03 20.76
CA GLY A 28 7.75 15.62 20.74
C GLY A 28 7.97 14.16 20.33
N ASN A 29 6.91 13.40 20.06
CA ASN A 29 6.99 12.04 19.54
C ASN A 29 6.74 12.03 18.04
N LYS A 30 7.73 11.54 17.28
CA LYS A 30 7.59 11.36 15.83
C LYS A 30 6.80 10.09 15.53
N VAL A 31 5.62 10.24 14.94
CA VAL A 31 4.73 9.15 14.54
C VAL A 31 4.67 9.06 13.02
N ASN A 32 4.88 7.88 12.45
CA ASN A 32 4.72 7.64 11.01
C ASN A 32 3.72 6.51 10.77
N ILE A 33 2.47 6.89 10.54
CA ILE A 33 1.34 5.98 10.30
C ILE A 33 1.52 5.26 8.96
N GLY A 34 1.97 5.96 7.91
CA GLY A 34 2.23 5.35 6.61
C GLY A 34 3.24 4.21 6.71
N LYS A 35 4.30 4.41 7.52
CA LYS A 35 5.32 3.38 7.76
C LYS A 35 4.77 2.18 8.53
N THR A 36 3.99 2.42 9.58
CA THR A 36 3.33 1.34 10.31
C THR A 36 2.39 0.50 9.43
N ILE A 37 1.67 1.14 8.50
CA ILE A 37 0.81 0.42 7.55
C ILE A 37 1.66 -0.35 6.53
N GLU A 38 2.67 0.28 5.94
CA GLU A 38 3.61 -0.36 5.02
C GLU A 38 4.20 -1.64 5.63
N ASP A 39 4.69 -1.57 6.87
CA ASP A 39 5.30 -2.72 7.54
C ASP A 39 4.27 -3.86 7.72
N LYS A 40 3.04 -3.55 8.12
CA LYS A 40 1.95 -4.54 8.21
C LYS A 40 1.56 -5.14 6.86
N LEU A 41 1.66 -4.39 5.77
CA LEU A 41 1.43 -4.92 4.43
C LEU A 41 2.56 -5.87 4.02
N MET A 42 3.81 -5.54 4.33
CA MET A 42 4.97 -6.40 4.05
C MET A 42 4.95 -7.69 4.87
N ASP A 43 4.46 -7.63 6.11
CA ASP A 43 4.33 -8.79 7.01
C ASP A 43 3.07 -9.63 6.73
N SER A 44 2.31 -9.31 5.68
CA SER A 44 1.06 -10.01 5.35
C SER A 44 1.32 -11.40 4.78
N ASP A 45 0.75 -12.43 5.42
CA ASP A 45 0.77 -13.83 4.93
C ASP A 45 -0.34 -14.12 3.89
N SER A 46 -0.82 -13.11 3.15
CA SER A 46 -1.88 -13.31 2.16
C SER A 46 -1.41 -14.18 0.99
N ASP A 47 -2.21 -15.19 0.64
CA ASP A 47 -2.02 -16.05 -0.54
C ASP A 47 -2.56 -15.41 -1.84
N ILE A 48 -3.36 -14.36 -1.71
CA ILE A 48 -4.01 -13.65 -2.82
C ILE A 48 -3.20 -12.44 -3.24
N VAL A 49 -2.67 -11.65 -2.29
CA VAL A 49 -1.95 -10.41 -2.56
C VAL A 49 -0.52 -10.53 -2.06
N LYS A 50 0.44 -10.25 -2.94
CA LYS A 50 1.85 -10.10 -2.59
C LYS A 50 2.21 -8.63 -2.63
N TRP A 51 2.48 -8.06 -1.47
CA TRP A 51 2.90 -6.67 -1.38
C TRP A 51 4.39 -6.55 -1.69
N ILE A 52 4.74 -5.55 -2.48
CA ILE A 52 6.14 -5.24 -2.81
C ILE A 52 6.41 -3.78 -2.51
N LYS A 53 7.55 -3.51 -1.89
CA LYS A 53 7.98 -2.14 -1.61
C LYS A 53 8.64 -1.54 -2.84
N VAL A 54 8.29 -0.30 -3.16
CA VAL A 54 8.92 0.50 -4.21
C VAL A 54 9.35 1.84 -3.62
N ASP A 55 10.57 2.27 -3.92
CA ASP A 55 11.16 3.47 -3.32
C ASP A 55 10.67 4.77 -3.96
N LYS A 56 10.35 4.75 -5.26
CA LYS A 56 9.96 5.95 -6.02
C LYS A 56 8.64 5.76 -6.72
N GLU A 57 7.79 6.77 -6.61
CA GLU A 57 6.52 6.83 -7.34
C GLU A 57 6.71 6.84 -8.87
N SER A 58 7.86 7.33 -9.37
CA SER A 58 8.20 7.28 -10.80
C SER A 58 8.25 5.86 -11.34
N ASP A 59 8.68 4.91 -10.50
CA ASP A 59 8.94 3.53 -10.92
C ASP A 59 7.62 2.76 -11.03
N ILE A 60 6.58 3.21 -10.31
CA ILE A 60 5.25 2.62 -10.33
C ILE A 60 4.63 2.63 -11.72
N LYS A 61 4.71 3.77 -12.43
CA LYS A 61 4.14 3.86 -13.79
C LYS A 61 4.82 2.88 -14.74
N LYS A 62 6.13 2.70 -14.58
CA LYS A 62 6.90 1.77 -15.41
C LYS A 62 6.51 0.33 -15.09
N GLY A 63 6.55 -0.09 -13.82
CA GLY A 63 6.23 -1.47 -13.49
C GLY A 63 4.76 -1.85 -13.66
N LEU A 64 3.83 -0.89 -13.64
CA LEU A 64 2.44 -1.12 -14.10
C LEU A 64 2.39 -1.41 -15.60
N ASN A 65 3.11 -0.63 -16.43
CA ASN A 65 3.16 -0.85 -17.88
C ASN A 65 3.88 -2.17 -18.24
N ASP A 66 4.93 -2.50 -17.49
CA ASP A 66 5.72 -3.72 -17.67
C ASP A 66 5.06 -4.95 -17.02
N HIS A 67 3.84 -4.79 -16.46
CA HIS A 67 3.06 -5.84 -15.77
C HIS A 67 3.80 -6.50 -14.59
N GLU A 68 4.77 -5.83 -13.99
CA GLU A 68 5.47 -6.28 -12.78
C GLU A 68 4.52 -6.32 -11.57
N TYR A 69 3.53 -5.43 -11.56
CA TYR A 69 2.49 -5.36 -10.54
C TYR A 69 1.18 -4.89 -11.18
N TYR A 70 0.07 -5.34 -10.59
CA TYR A 70 -1.29 -5.10 -11.10
C TYR A 70 -1.98 -3.92 -10.43
N GLY A 71 -1.34 -3.33 -9.41
CA GLY A 71 -1.84 -2.17 -8.69
C GLY A 71 -0.76 -1.53 -7.83
N ALA A 72 -1.06 -0.34 -7.33
CA ALA A 72 -0.17 0.39 -6.45
C ALA A 72 -0.94 1.11 -5.33
N ALA A 73 -0.42 1.02 -4.11
CA ALA A 73 -0.82 1.82 -2.96
C ALA A 73 0.23 2.92 -2.74
N ILE A 74 -0.19 4.19 -2.79
CA ILE A 74 0.71 5.34 -2.64
C ILE A 74 0.30 6.13 -1.40
N PHE A 75 1.15 6.14 -0.38
CA PHE A 75 0.98 7.02 0.78
C PHE A 75 1.65 8.35 0.49
N ASN A 76 0.86 9.42 0.48
CA ASN A 76 1.36 10.76 0.19
C ASN A 76 2.16 11.34 1.37
N LYS A 77 2.90 12.42 1.11
CA LYS A 77 3.81 13.06 2.09
C LYS A 77 3.15 13.48 3.41
N ASN A 78 1.84 13.74 3.39
CA ASN A 78 1.06 14.23 4.51
C ASN A 78 0.09 13.17 5.07
N PHE A 79 0.29 11.89 4.73
CA PHE A 79 -0.64 10.83 5.09
C PHE A 79 -0.87 10.76 6.60
N SER A 80 0.20 10.70 7.40
CA SER A 80 0.10 10.70 8.87
C SER A 80 -0.64 11.92 9.42
N LYS A 81 -0.36 13.11 8.86
CA LYS A 81 -1.02 14.36 9.26
C LYS A 81 -2.52 14.32 8.98
N ASN A 82 -2.90 13.85 7.80
CA ASN A 82 -4.30 13.78 7.39
C ASN A 82 -5.08 12.71 8.15
N ALA A 83 -4.44 11.56 8.43
CA ALA A 83 -5.03 10.49 9.22
C ALA A 83 -5.37 10.97 10.64
N MET A 84 -4.43 11.64 11.31
CA MET A 84 -4.64 12.20 12.66
C MET A 84 -5.66 13.34 12.70
N SER A 85 -5.64 14.25 11.73
CA SER A 85 -6.59 15.37 11.67
C SER A 85 -8.04 14.89 11.54
N LYS A 86 -8.28 13.79 10.80
CA LYS A 86 -9.61 13.18 10.70
C LYS A 86 -10.07 12.56 12.03
N THR A 87 -9.15 12.05 12.85
CA THR A 87 -9.50 11.50 14.17
C THR A 87 -9.95 12.58 15.16
N GLN A 88 -9.42 13.80 15.06
CA GLN A 88 -9.83 14.94 15.91
C GLN A 88 -11.18 15.54 15.54
N LEU A 89 -11.66 15.36 14.30
CA LEU A 89 -12.96 15.84 13.85
C LEU A 89 -14.15 14.99 14.33
N ILE A 90 -13.89 13.82 14.93
CA ILE A 90 -14.93 12.85 15.35
C ILE A 90 -15.21 12.97 16.86
N ILE A 91 -14.64 13.97 17.55
CA ILE A 91 -14.84 14.22 18.98
C ILE A 91 -15.68 15.47 19.20
#